data_AF-A0A2N3WDN1-F1
#
_entry.id   AF-A0A2N3WDN1-F1
#
_cell.length_a   1.000
_cell.length_b   1.000
_cell.length_c   1.000
_cell.angle_alpha   90.00
_cell.angle_beta   90.00
_cell.angle_gamma   90.00
#
_symmetry.space_group_name_H-M   'P 1'
#
loop_
_entity.id
_entity.type
_entity.pdbx_description
1 polymer ?
#
loop_
_entity_poly.entity_id
_entity_poly.type
_entity_poly.pdbx_seq_one_letter_code
_entity_poly.pdbx_strand_id
1 'polypeptide(L)'
;MKLKTGLWPIGVATLVLVASCSGMSGSGSEKAKDPNGDGQTVQRPGYANSQYPDPAPIKEQANPQAVQIGGKPVIQACNVLTVADLSALGIQIDSRPDANGAAFERRYLVGDGSGPLRSSELTYAQALTSGVNHCVYTLQDNQGNQTHEELAVAVSQPAYVPTVDTKPYLDDGDPSLTVGPVKVFSKRRKTDSPSDASGDAVLVLGDTLVDFDFELKADKNAAKLQDLGKKIAENFAKQVNSPAGANIIGYDSAAFPKSVAQPCPMLTPDAVTPAIGTDASPMVAESPGTAVGDMIMANSTQHNYVQIDCERGTGHDNGIDRRALHLTALSFLSDDAAKGYVASAPNDGQSVPAQVGDEAQVRSKGETNGEVLFRKGRFVFKLYLADHSAAPNGISGADATRLLVPAAQKMISAFHEQ
;
A
#
# COMPACT_ATOMS: atom_id res chain seq x y z
N MET A 1 -51.26 -23.66 38.19
CA MET A 1 -50.90 -22.43 37.44
C MET A 1 -49.46 -22.07 37.78
N LYS A 2 -48.78 -21.38 36.86
CA LYS A 2 -47.32 -21.21 36.71
C LYS A 2 -46.59 -20.38 37.80
N LEU A 3 -45.41 -20.88 38.18
CA LEU A 3 -44.05 -20.28 38.30
C LEU A 3 -43.78 -18.85 38.85
N LYS A 4 -42.73 -18.83 39.70
CA LYS A 4 -41.53 -17.94 39.78
C LYS A 4 -41.58 -16.60 40.50
N THR A 5 -40.72 -16.46 41.52
CA THR A 5 -39.48 -15.63 41.67
C THR A 5 -38.93 -15.91 43.09
N GLY A 6 -37.62 -16.08 43.42
CA GLY A 6 -36.42 -15.27 43.16
C GLY A 6 -36.32 -14.14 44.21
N LEU A 7 -35.29 -13.91 45.03
CA LEU A 7 -33.89 -14.38 45.13
C LEU A 7 -33.26 -13.70 46.40
N TRP A 8 -32.02 -14.10 46.81
CA TRP A 8 -31.02 -13.47 47.73
C TRP A 8 -30.85 -14.01 49.17
N PRO A 9 -29.64 -13.96 49.80
CA PRO A 9 -28.27 -13.99 49.25
C PRO A 9 -27.19 -14.76 50.09
N ILE A 10 -25.95 -14.68 49.61
CA ILE A 10 -24.63 -14.85 50.28
C ILE A 10 -24.12 -16.28 50.52
N GLY A 11 -22.98 -16.60 49.90
CA GLY A 11 -22.18 -17.77 50.23
C GLY A 11 -20.89 -17.86 49.42
N VAL A 12 -19.77 -17.68 50.10
CA VAL A 12 -18.38 -17.80 49.65
C VAL A 12 -18.10 -19.16 48.99
N ALA A 13 -17.36 -19.18 47.87
CA ALA A 13 -16.68 -20.39 47.41
C ALA A 13 -15.40 -20.07 46.63
N THR A 14 -14.30 -20.28 47.33
CA THR A 14 -12.98 -20.78 46.94
C THR A 14 -12.85 -21.29 45.49
N LEU A 15 -11.90 -20.76 44.72
CA LEU A 15 -11.40 -21.43 43.51
C LEU A 15 -9.94 -21.85 43.70
N VAL A 16 -9.74 -23.15 43.49
CA VAL A 16 -8.54 -23.93 43.72
C VAL A 16 -7.50 -23.64 42.64
N LEU A 17 -6.31 -23.21 43.05
CA LEU A 17 -5.10 -23.22 42.22
C LEU A 17 -4.62 -24.66 42.08
N VAL A 18 -4.88 -25.27 40.93
CA VAL A 18 -4.24 -26.53 40.54
C VAL A 18 -2.86 -26.19 39.98
N ALA A 19 -1.85 -26.38 40.82
CA ALA A 19 -0.47 -26.47 40.38
C ALA A 19 -0.26 -27.83 39.70
N SER A 20 -0.14 -27.84 38.37
CA SER A 20 0.40 -28.96 37.62
C SER A 20 1.75 -28.57 37.00
N CYS A 21 2.82 -28.94 37.71
CA CYS A 21 4.13 -29.11 37.12
C CYS A 21 4.09 -30.31 36.17
N SER A 22 4.02 -30.05 34.87
CA SER A 22 4.41 -31.00 33.84
C SER A 22 5.60 -30.39 33.11
N GLY A 23 6.80 -30.84 33.47
CA GLY A 23 8.01 -30.53 32.72
C GLY A 23 7.92 -31.13 31.32
N MET A 24 7.87 -30.26 30.32
CA MET A 24 8.41 -30.54 29.00
C MET A 24 9.54 -29.57 28.77
N SER A 25 10.74 -30.13 28.76
CA SER A 25 12.00 -29.50 28.40
C SER A 25 11.96 -29.07 26.94
N GLY A 26 11.36 -27.91 26.67
CA GLY A 26 11.64 -27.14 25.48
C GLY A 26 12.81 -26.22 25.80
N SER A 27 13.87 -26.28 25.01
CA SER A 27 14.96 -25.32 25.03
C SER A 27 14.41 -23.93 24.70
N GLY A 28 13.89 -23.25 25.71
CA GLY A 28 13.63 -21.82 25.69
C GLY A 28 15.00 -21.14 25.68
N SER A 29 15.54 -20.92 24.48
CA SER A 29 16.35 -19.74 24.29
C SER A 29 15.42 -18.56 24.62
N GLU A 30 15.51 -18.07 25.86
CA GLU A 30 15.13 -16.69 26.14
C GLU A 30 15.94 -15.85 25.14
N LYS A 31 15.30 -15.48 24.02
CA LYS A 31 15.80 -14.41 23.18
C LYS A 31 15.98 -13.25 24.14
N ALA A 32 17.24 -12.88 24.38
CA ALA A 32 17.58 -11.70 25.16
C ALA A 32 16.67 -10.58 24.67
N LYS A 33 15.91 -9.96 25.59
CA LYS A 33 15.19 -8.74 25.29
C LYS A 33 16.22 -7.79 24.71
N ASP A 34 16.05 -7.44 23.44
CA ASP A 34 16.84 -6.39 22.82
C ASP A 34 16.76 -5.15 23.73
N PRO A 35 17.87 -4.72 24.35
CA PRO A 35 17.86 -3.63 25.31
C PRO A 35 17.44 -2.29 24.69
N ASN A 36 17.42 -2.19 23.36
CA ASN A 36 17.02 -0.99 22.63
C ASN A 36 15.55 -1.02 22.17
N GLY A 37 14.87 -2.17 22.27
CA GLY A 37 13.49 -2.33 21.83
C GLY A 37 13.28 -2.21 20.31
N ASP A 38 14.34 -2.46 19.53
CA ASP A 38 14.40 -2.16 18.10
C ASP A 38 14.20 -3.39 17.18
N GLY A 39 13.98 -4.59 17.74
CA GLY A 39 13.71 -5.78 16.93
C GLY A 39 13.06 -6.95 17.67
N GLN A 40 11.75 -7.13 17.55
CA GLN A 40 11.10 -8.40 17.90
C GLN A 40 10.63 -9.10 16.63
N THR A 41 11.10 -10.34 16.41
CA THR A 41 10.47 -11.22 15.43
C THR A 41 9.13 -11.68 15.97
N VAL A 42 8.06 -11.46 15.22
CA VAL A 42 6.68 -11.80 15.53
C VAL A 42 6.12 -12.64 14.40
N GLN A 43 5.79 -13.90 14.71
CA GLN A 43 5.12 -14.78 13.76
C GLN A 43 3.61 -14.51 13.78
N ARG A 44 3.02 -14.18 12.62
CA ARG A 44 1.57 -14.06 12.48
C ARG A 44 0.91 -15.42 12.24
N PRO A 45 -0.28 -15.67 12.81
CA PRO A 45 -1.07 -16.86 12.49
C PRO A 45 -1.24 -17.01 10.97
N GLY A 46 -0.97 -18.20 10.46
CA GLY A 46 -1.03 -18.50 9.02
C GLY A 46 0.29 -18.36 8.26
N TYR A 47 1.37 -17.85 8.88
CA TYR A 47 2.68 -17.69 8.25
C TYR A 47 3.71 -18.58 8.94
N ALA A 48 4.06 -19.73 8.34
CA ALA A 48 4.90 -20.73 8.99
C ALA A 48 6.40 -20.35 9.03
N ASN A 49 6.92 -19.70 7.98
CA ASN A 49 8.32 -19.32 7.86
C ASN A 49 8.44 -17.94 7.19
N SER A 50 8.87 -16.92 7.91
CA SER A 50 9.18 -15.62 7.30
C SER A 50 10.63 -15.24 7.57
N GLN A 51 11.26 -14.63 6.56
CA GLN A 51 12.58 -14.02 6.67
C GLN A 51 12.53 -12.66 7.40
N TYR A 52 11.32 -12.13 7.67
CA TYR A 52 11.12 -10.78 8.19
C TYR A 52 10.52 -10.77 9.61
N PRO A 53 10.81 -9.71 10.39
CA PRO A 53 10.25 -9.53 11.73
C PRO A 53 8.72 -9.65 11.84
N ASP A 54 7.95 -9.16 10.87
CA ASP A 54 6.49 -9.37 10.81
C ASP A 54 6.01 -9.41 9.34
N PRO A 55 5.61 -10.59 8.80
CA PRO A 55 5.28 -10.77 7.39
C PRO A 55 3.95 -10.17 6.89
N ALA A 56 3.05 -9.64 7.74
CA ALA A 56 1.79 -9.08 7.23
C ALA A 56 1.23 -7.96 8.12
N PRO A 57 1.92 -6.83 8.25
CA PRO A 57 1.62 -5.81 9.23
C PRO A 57 0.55 -4.83 8.75
N ILE A 58 0.24 -4.79 7.44
CA ILE A 58 -0.68 -3.81 6.86
C ILE A 58 -2.06 -3.91 7.51
N LYS A 59 -2.55 -2.74 7.93
CA LYS A 59 -3.90 -2.52 8.42
C LYS A 59 -4.45 -1.27 7.78
N GLU A 60 -5.54 -1.42 7.06
CA GLU A 60 -6.20 -0.30 6.42
C GLU A 60 -7.21 0.36 7.37
N GLN A 61 -7.03 1.65 7.62
CA GLN A 61 -7.99 2.45 8.38
C GLN A 61 -8.91 3.18 7.40
N ALA A 62 -10.23 3.07 7.61
CA ALA A 62 -11.21 3.72 6.76
C ALA A 62 -11.05 5.24 6.75
N ASN A 63 -11.09 5.84 5.56
CA ASN A 63 -11.09 7.28 5.36
C ASN A 63 -12.49 7.76 4.93
N PRO A 64 -13.31 8.34 5.83
CA PRO A 64 -14.67 8.73 5.51
C PRO A 64 -14.76 9.95 4.57
N GLN A 65 -13.65 10.62 4.27
CA GLN A 65 -13.64 11.80 3.41
C GLN A 65 -13.65 11.40 1.94
N ALA A 66 -14.85 11.41 1.34
CA ALA A 66 -15.01 11.16 -0.09
C ALA A 66 -14.20 12.17 -0.92
N VAL A 67 -13.48 11.67 -1.92
CA VAL A 67 -12.80 12.50 -2.93
C VAL A 67 -13.80 12.85 -4.03
N GLN A 68 -13.69 14.05 -4.57
CA GLN A 68 -14.49 14.49 -5.71
C GLN A 68 -13.59 14.95 -6.85
N ILE A 69 -13.94 14.56 -8.07
CA ILE A 69 -13.32 15.04 -9.32
C ILE A 69 -14.44 15.55 -10.21
N GLY A 70 -14.32 16.79 -10.68
CA GLY A 70 -15.39 17.44 -11.46
C GLY A 70 -16.74 17.52 -10.72
N GLY A 71 -16.72 17.58 -9.37
CA GLY A 71 -17.91 17.60 -8.53
C GLY A 71 -18.63 16.25 -8.37
N LYS A 72 -18.09 15.16 -8.92
CA LYS A 72 -18.60 13.80 -8.74
C LYS A 72 -17.74 13.04 -7.74
N PRO A 73 -18.34 12.25 -6.82
CA PRO A 73 -17.57 11.43 -5.89
C PRO A 73 -16.79 10.36 -6.64
N VAL A 74 -15.65 9.97 -6.07
CA VAL A 74 -14.76 8.93 -6.61
C VAL A 74 -14.78 7.69 -5.73
N ILE A 75 -15.01 6.55 -6.36
CA ILE A 75 -14.77 5.22 -5.77
C ILE A 75 -13.30 4.85 -5.94
N GLN A 76 -12.60 4.51 -4.86
CA GLN A 76 -11.19 4.11 -4.85
C GLN A 76 -11.03 2.60 -5.01
N ALA A 77 -10.12 2.13 -5.85
CA ALA A 77 -10.00 0.70 -6.19
C ALA A 77 -9.69 -0.20 -5.00
N CYS A 78 -8.72 0.17 -4.15
CA CYS A 78 -8.39 -0.61 -2.95
C CYS A 78 -9.51 -0.62 -1.89
N ASN A 79 -10.51 0.26 -1.99
CA ASN A 79 -11.70 0.16 -1.12
C ASN A 79 -12.70 -0.88 -1.62
N VAL A 80 -12.56 -1.37 -2.86
CA VAL A 80 -13.38 -2.43 -3.46
C VAL A 80 -12.82 -3.82 -3.11
N LEU A 81 -11.50 -3.96 -3.03
CA LEU A 81 -10.83 -5.16 -2.52
C LEU A 81 -9.73 -4.71 -1.56
N THR A 82 -9.90 -4.96 -0.25
CA THR A 82 -8.94 -4.58 0.80
C THR A 82 -8.03 -5.76 1.18
N VAL A 83 -6.89 -5.48 1.82
CA VAL A 83 -6.01 -6.49 2.43
C VAL A 83 -6.77 -7.30 3.49
N ALA A 84 -7.66 -6.66 4.25
CA ALA A 84 -8.49 -7.34 5.24
C ALA A 84 -9.46 -8.35 4.58
N ASP A 85 -9.99 -8.04 3.41
CA ASP A 85 -10.87 -8.94 2.65
C ASP A 85 -10.10 -10.17 2.14
N LEU A 86 -8.88 -9.96 1.63
CA LEU A 86 -7.98 -11.05 1.24
C LEU A 86 -7.66 -11.96 2.43
N SER A 87 -7.29 -11.36 3.58
CA SER A 87 -7.00 -12.12 4.80
C SER A 87 -8.22 -12.90 5.31
N ALA A 88 -9.42 -12.34 5.21
CA ALA A 88 -10.66 -13.02 5.62
C ALA A 88 -10.97 -14.26 4.75
N LEU A 89 -10.52 -14.25 3.49
CA LEU A 89 -10.57 -15.40 2.57
C LEU A 89 -9.33 -16.31 2.70
N GLY A 90 -8.46 -16.05 3.67
CA GLY A 90 -7.20 -16.78 3.88
C GLY A 90 -6.23 -16.65 2.71
N ILE A 91 -6.30 -15.57 1.93
CA ILE A 91 -5.36 -15.20 0.87
C ILE A 91 -4.28 -14.31 1.50
N GLN A 92 -3.03 -14.58 1.19
CA GLN A 92 -1.87 -13.88 1.75
C GLN A 92 -1.16 -13.10 0.66
N ILE A 93 -0.91 -11.82 0.93
CA ILE A 93 -0.06 -10.98 0.10
C ILE A 93 1.40 -11.35 0.37
N ASP A 94 2.23 -11.30 -0.68
CA ASP A 94 3.67 -11.47 -0.60
C ASP A 94 4.27 -10.51 0.43
N SER A 95 4.99 -11.08 1.40
CA SER A 95 5.58 -10.37 2.54
C SER A 95 6.91 -9.76 2.13
N ARG A 96 6.98 -8.43 1.97
CA ARG A 96 8.21 -7.72 1.64
C ARG A 96 8.38 -6.46 2.50
N PRO A 97 9.53 -6.27 3.15
CA PRO A 97 9.76 -5.10 4.01
C PRO A 97 9.97 -3.82 3.21
N ASP A 98 10.55 -3.98 2.02
CA ASP A 98 10.73 -2.90 1.07
C ASP A 98 9.51 -2.81 0.17
N ALA A 99 9.16 -1.58 -0.18
CA ALA A 99 8.17 -1.29 -1.19
C ALA A 99 8.73 -1.74 -2.56
N ASN A 100 8.48 -2.99 -2.90
CA ASN A 100 8.69 -3.49 -4.25
C ASN A 100 7.31 -3.50 -4.89
N GLY A 101 7.00 -2.45 -5.68
CA GLY A 101 5.66 -2.07 -6.15
C GLY A 101 4.77 -3.19 -6.71
N ALA A 102 5.30 -4.39 -6.97
CA ALA A 102 4.50 -5.57 -7.28
C ALA A 102 3.73 -6.19 -6.09
N ALA A 103 4.24 -6.12 -4.85
CA ALA A 103 3.63 -6.87 -3.73
C ALA A 103 2.27 -6.28 -3.31
N PHE A 104 2.23 -4.97 -3.10
CA PHE A 104 1.01 -4.21 -2.88
C PHE A 104 1.22 -2.78 -3.41
N GLU A 105 0.56 -2.46 -4.52
CA GLU A 105 0.54 -1.11 -5.10
C GLU A 105 -0.89 -0.61 -5.16
N ARG A 106 -1.06 0.67 -4.84
CA ARG A 106 -2.32 1.37 -5.00
C ARG A 106 -2.15 2.68 -5.71
N ARG A 107 -2.95 2.89 -6.75
CA ARG A 107 -3.12 4.18 -7.41
C ARG A 107 -4.49 4.71 -7.11
N TYR A 108 -4.56 5.90 -6.54
CA TYR A 108 -5.81 6.48 -6.10
C TYR A 108 -5.85 7.97 -6.38
N LEU A 109 -7.07 8.49 -6.46
CA LEU A 109 -7.31 9.90 -6.74
C LEU A 109 -7.39 10.68 -5.44
N VAL A 110 -6.67 11.80 -5.39
CA VAL A 110 -6.80 12.85 -4.37
C VAL A 110 -7.61 14.02 -4.93
N GLY A 111 -8.30 14.75 -4.06
CA GLY A 111 -9.16 15.87 -4.47
C GLY A 111 -8.42 17.17 -4.75
N ASP A 112 -7.10 17.20 -4.49
CA ASP A 112 -6.22 18.30 -4.86
C ASP A 112 -5.47 17.94 -6.16
N GLY A 113 -5.09 18.94 -6.97
CA GLY A 113 -4.45 18.72 -8.27
C GLY A 113 -5.34 19.10 -9.45
N SER A 114 -4.79 19.92 -10.35
CA SER A 114 -5.44 20.40 -11.57
C SER A 114 -4.82 19.80 -12.85
N GLY A 115 -3.80 18.96 -12.71
CA GLY A 115 -3.18 18.25 -13.82
C GLY A 115 -4.19 17.32 -14.51
N PRO A 116 -4.00 17.05 -15.81
CA PRO A 116 -4.94 16.23 -16.56
C PRO A 116 -4.92 14.77 -16.10
N LEU A 117 -6.10 14.15 -15.99
CA LEU A 117 -6.25 12.70 -15.92
C LEU A 117 -6.37 12.19 -17.35
N ARG A 118 -5.25 11.79 -17.95
CA ARG A 118 -5.27 11.24 -19.31
C ARG A 118 -5.43 9.72 -19.21
N SER A 119 -6.69 9.28 -19.14
CA SER A 119 -7.06 7.88 -19.28
C SER A 119 -7.50 7.65 -20.71
N SER A 120 -6.59 7.26 -21.59
CA SER A 120 -6.91 6.83 -22.96
C SER A 120 -7.68 5.50 -22.93
N GLU A 121 -8.99 5.59 -22.77
CA GLU A 121 -10.07 4.65 -23.16
C GLU A 121 -10.02 3.18 -22.68
N LEU A 122 -8.95 2.69 -22.06
CA LEU A 122 -8.84 1.30 -21.61
C LEU A 122 -8.30 1.24 -20.18
N THR A 123 -9.16 0.78 -19.28
CA THR A 123 -8.92 0.65 -17.84
C THR A 123 -8.79 -0.83 -17.53
N TYR A 124 -7.69 -1.43 -17.99
CA TYR A 124 -7.35 -2.79 -17.57
C TYR A 124 -6.70 -2.74 -16.19
N ALA A 125 -7.08 -3.64 -15.29
CA ALA A 125 -6.53 -3.64 -13.94
C ALA A 125 -5.01 -3.89 -13.90
N GLN A 126 -4.47 -4.62 -14.86
CA GLN A 126 -3.03 -4.82 -15.06
C GLN A 126 -2.38 -3.86 -16.07
N ALA A 127 -3.11 -2.85 -16.58
CA ALA A 127 -2.49 -1.86 -17.45
C ALA A 127 -1.37 -1.15 -16.69
N LEU A 128 -0.17 -1.13 -17.26
CA LEU A 128 0.96 -0.36 -16.74
C LEU A 128 0.73 1.18 -16.83
N THR A 129 -0.49 1.66 -17.05
CA THR A 129 -0.78 3.07 -17.34
C THR A 129 -0.94 3.89 -16.07
N SER A 130 -0.33 5.08 -16.00
CA SER A 130 -0.34 5.90 -14.78
C SER A 130 -1.65 6.62 -14.51
N GLY A 131 -2.63 6.50 -15.41
CA GLY A 131 -3.95 7.11 -15.31
C GLY A 131 -5.05 6.23 -14.72
N VAL A 132 -4.72 5.04 -14.18
CA VAL A 132 -5.72 4.10 -13.67
C VAL A 132 -5.78 4.16 -12.15
N ASN A 133 -7.00 4.29 -11.63
CA ASN A 133 -7.30 4.08 -10.21
C ASN A 133 -7.37 2.58 -9.98
N HIS A 134 -6.29 2.00 -9.45
CA HIS A 134 -6.12 0.55 -9.31
C HIS A 134 -5.51 0.12 -7.99
N CYS A 135 -5.60 -1.18 -7.73
CA CYS A 135 -4.97 -1.88 -6.62
C CYS A 135 -4.41 -3.21 -7.13
N VAL A 136 -3.14 -3.49 -6.86
CA VAL A 136 -2.45 -4.72 -7.28
C VAL A 136 -1.90 -5.45 -6.07
N TYR A 137 -2.02 -6.78 -6.09
CA TYR A 137 -1.60 -7.69 -5.03
C TYR A 137 -0.83 -8.87 -5.62
N THR A 138 0.46 -9.00 -5.31
CA THR A 138 1.17 -10.28 -5.50
C THR A 138 0.95 -11.16 -4.29
N LEU A 139 0.72 -12.45 -4.51
CA LEU A 139 0.40 -13.40 -3.45
C LEU A 139 1.56 -14.32 -3.11
N GLN A 140 1.46 -14.89 -1.91
CA GLN A 140 2.33 -15.97 -1.46
C GLN A 140 1.52 -17.13 -0.90
N ASP A 141 2.19 -18.26 -0.70
CA ASP A 141 1.59 -19.38 0.00
C ASP A 141 1.75 -19.26 1.52
N ASN A 142 1.09 -20.18 2.23
CA ASN A 142 1.12 -20.27 3.69
C ASN A 142 2.50 -20.57 4.29
N GLN A 143 3.48 -20.91 3.47
CA GLN A 143 4.87 -21.12 3.89
C GLN A 143 5.71 -19.85 3.73
N GLY A 144 5.17 -18.77 3.18
CA GLY A 144 5.91 -17.55 2.90
C GLY A 144 6.64 -17.57 1.55
N ASN A 145 6.33 -18.52 0.68
CA ASN A 145 6.95 -18.59 -0.65
C ASN A 145 6.10 -17.85 -1.67
N GLN A 146 6.75 -17.05 -2.51
CA GLN A 146 6.11 -16.38 -3.65
C GLN A 146 5.45 -17.40 -4.57
N THR A 147 4.17 -17.18 -4.87
CA THR A 147 3.43 -18.08 -5.77
C THR A 147 3.43 -17.59 -7.21
N HIS A 148 3.82 -16.33 -7.45
CA HIS A 148 3.60 -15.62 -8.72
C HIS A 148 2.10 -15.52 -9.08
N GLU A 149 1.20 -15.70 -8.11
CA GLU A 149 -0.21 -15.38 -8.30
C GLU A 149 -0.42 -13.88 -8.08
N GLU A 150 -1.32 -13.27 -8.84
CA GLU A 150 -1.62 -11.85 -8.77
C GLU A 150 -3.14 -11.61 -8.80
N LEU A 151 -3.57 -10.57 -8.08
CA LEU A 151 -4.91 -10.01 -8.16
C LEU A 151 -4.80 -8.52 -8.42
N ALA A 152 -5.56 -7.99 -9.38
CA ALA A 152 -5.62 -6.57 -9.63
C ALA A 152 -7.08 -6.11 -9.78
N VAL A 153 -7.41 -4.96 -9.19
CA VAL A 153 -8.71 -4.30 -9.37
C VAL A 153 -8.51 -2.88 -9.89
N ALA A 154 -9.30 -2.46 -10.87
CA ALA A 154 -9.34 -1.08 -11.35
C ALA A 154 -10.77 -0.55 -11.40
N VAL A 155 -10.93 0.75 -11.15
CA VAL A 155 -12.23 1.43 -11.16
C VAL A 155 -12.28 2.46 -12.27
N SER A 156 -13.34 2.39 -13.06
CA SER A 156 -13.60 3.29 -14.19
C SER A 156 -14.93 3.97 -13.98
N GLN A 157 -14.91 5.29 -13.87
CA GLN A 157 -16.14 6.07 -13.68
C GLN A 157 -16.10 7.38 -14.48
N PRO A 158 -17.27 7.92 -14.87
CA PRO A 158 -17.34 9.12 -15.70
C PRO A 158 -16.77 10.41 -15.09
N ALA A 159 -16.41 10.39 -13.80
CA ALA A 159 -15.75 11.52 -13.15
C ALA A 159 -14.36 11.82 -13.74
N TYR A 160 -13.66 10.79 -14.25
CA TYR A 160 -12.32 10.93 -14.82
C TYR A 160 -12.06 10.10 -16.08
N VAL A 161 -12.94 9.14 -16.41
CA VAL A 161 -12.91 8.43 -17.69
C VAL A 161 -14.07 8.95 -18.54
N PRO A 162 -13.83 9.78 -19.58
CA PRO A 162 -14.91 10.43 -20.34
C PRO A 162 -15.90 9.46 -20.99
N THR A 163 -15.43 8.28 -21.39
CA THR A 163 -16.25 7.23 -21.99
C THR A 163 -15.94 5.91 -21.29
N VAL A 164 -16.83 5.47 -20.40
CA VAL A 164 -16.81 4.11 -19.86
C VAL A 164 -17.71 3.26 -20.77
N ASP A 165 -17.12 2.50 -21.69
CA ASP A 165 -17.90 1.61 -22.57
C ASP A 165 -18.17 0.27 -21.89
N THR A 166 -19.36 0.13 -21.31
CA THR A 166 -19.80 -1.12 -20.68
C THR A 166 -20.46 -2.07 -21.67
N LYS A 167 -20.74 -1.64 -22.92
CA LYS A 167 -21.52 -2.43 -23.88
C LYS A 167 -20.87 -3.77 -24.24
N PRO A 168 -19.56 -3.87 -24.51
CA PRO A 168 -18.93 -5.14 -24.86
C PRO A 168 -19.18 -6.24 -23.82
N TYR A 169 -19.30 -5.88 -22.55
CA TYR A 169 -19.54 -6.83 -21.46
C TYR A 169 -21.02 -7.16 -21.25
N LEU A 170 -21.91 -6.20 -21.52
CA LEU A 170 -23.36 -6.39 -21.39
C LEU A 170 -23.96 -7.15 -22.58
N ASP A 171 -23.33 -7.05 -23.76
CA ASP A 171 -23.79 -7.69 -24.99
C ASP A 171 -23.36 -9.18 -25.07
N ASP A 172 -22.40 -9.60 -24.25
CA ASP A 172 -21.79 -10.96 -24.25
C ASP A 172 -22.63 -12.04 -23.51
N GLY A 173 -23.82 -11.71 -22.99
CA GLY A 173 -24.79 -12.69 -22.44
C GLY A 173 -25.25 -12.40 -21.02
N ASP A 174 -25.85 -13.40 -20.36
CA ASP A 174 -26.30 -13.29 -18.96
C ASP A 174 -25.09 -13.16 -18.00
N PRO A 175 -25.21 -12.39 -16.91
CA PRO A 175 -24.13 -12.25 -15.93
C PRO A 175 -23.80 -13.60 -15.27
N SER A 176 -22.51 -13.87 -15.06
CA SER A 176 -22.05 -15.10 -14.39
C SER A 176 -22.38 -15.12 -12.90
N LEU A 177 -22.51 -13.94 -12.29
CA LEU A 177 -22.94 -13.75 -10.91
C LEU A 177 -23.70 -12.42 -10.78
N THR A 178 -24.74 -12.39 -9.95
CA THR A 178 -25.43 -11.16 -9.54
C THR A 178 -25.39 -11.04 -8.02
N VAL A 179 -24.93 -9.90 -7.51
CA VAL A 179 -24.85 -9.60 -6.07
C VAL A 179 -25.55 -8.26 -5.81
N GLY A 180 -26.77 -8.32 -5.30
CA GLY A 180 -27.61 -7.12 -5.18
C GLY A 180 -27.81 -6.47 -6.56
N PRO A 181 -27.51 -5.17 -6.73
CA PRO A 181 -27.64 -4.48 -8.02
C PRO A 181 -26.43 -4.68 -8.95
N VAL A 182 -25.34 -5.30 -8.48
CA VAL A 182 -24.10 -5.47 -9.23
C VAL A 182 -24.18 -6.70 -10.13
N LYS A 183 -23.92 -6.52 -11.42
CA LYS A 183 -23.79 -7.60 -12.39
C LYS A 183 -22.32 -7.92 -12.61
N VAL A 184 -21.95 -9.19 -12.56
CA VAL A 184 -20.58 -9.67 -12.76
C VAL A 184 -20.53 -10.47 -14.06
N PHE A 185 -19.61 -10.10 -14.93
CA PHE A 185 -19.34 -10.77 -16.21
C PHE A 185 -17.91 -11.27 -16.17
N SER A 186 -17.73 -12.59 -16.10
CA SER A 186 -16.39 -13.19 -15.98
C SER A 186 -16.00 -13.92 -17.25
N LYS A 187 -14.79 -13.67 -17.74
CA LYS A 187 -14.19 -14.36 -18.87
C LYS A 187 -12.85 -14.96 -18.46
N ARG A 188 -12.78 -16.30 -18.44
CA ARG A 188 -11.50 -16.99 -18.26
C ARG A 188 -10.66 -16.87 -19.54
N ARG A 189 -9.38 -16.54 -19.39
CA ARG A 189 -8.39 -16.62 -20.46
C ARG A 189 -8.08 -18.10 -20.71
N LYS A 190 -7.66 -18.43 -21.93
CA LYS A 190 -7.15 -19.78 -22.21
C LYS A 190 -5.76 -19.89 -21.60
N THR A 191 -5.59 -20.84 -20.68
CA THR A 191 -4.32 -21.19 -20.05
C THR A 191 -3.82 -22.52 -20.60
N ASP A 192 -2.50 -22.73 -20.58
CA ASP A 192 -1.88 -24.03 -20.95
C ASP A 192 -2.25 -25.15 -19.97
N SER A 193 -2.61 -24.76 -18.74
CA SER A 193 -3.05 -25.63 -17.66
C SER A 193 -4.55 -25.41 -17.38
N PRO A 194 -5.42 -26.39 -17.67
CA PRO A 194 -6.88 -26.24 -17.55
C PRO A 194 -7.38 -26.08 -16.11
N SER A 195 -6.52 -26.32 -15.12
CA SER A 195 -6.83 -26.16 -13.69
C SER A 195 -6.47 -24.77 -13.15
N ASP A 196 -5.58 -24.03 -13.83
CA ASP A 196 -5.26 -22.66 -13.44
C ASP A 196 -6.40 -21.71 -13.83
N ALA A 197 -6.55 -20.65 -13.04
CA ALA A 197 -7.55 -19.63 -13.27
C ALA A 197 -6.84 -18.32 -13.55
N SER A 198 -6.70 -17.98 -14.84
CA SER A 198 -6.43 -16.61 -15.24
C SER A 198 -7.59 -16.04 -16.04
N GLY A 199 -7.82 -14.75 -15.89
CA GLY A 199 -8.94 -14.11 -16.57
C GLY A 199 -9.30 -12.75 -16.01
N ASP A 200 -10.41 -12.28 -16.52
CA ASP A 200 -10.96 -10.97 -16.25
C ASP A 200 -12.39 -11.13 -15.76
N ALA A 201 -12.78 -10.36 -14.75
CA ALA A 201 -14.16 -10.19 -14.37
C ALA A 201 -14.51 -8.72 -14.33
N VAL A 202 -15.57 -8.36 -15.03
CA VAL A 202 -16.08 -7.00 -15.08
C VAL A 202 -17.34 -6.90 -14.25
N LEU A 203 -17.33 -6.01 -13.26
CA LEU A 203 -18.49 -5.71 -12.43
C LEU A 203 -19.09 -4.38 -12.86
N VAL A 204 -20.39 -4.37 -13.13
CA VAL A 204 -21.11 -3.21 -13.64
C VAL A 204 -22.20 -2.78 -12.65
N LEU A 205 -22.20 -1.49 -12.31
CA LEU A 205 -23.26 -0.84 -11.54
C LEU A 205 -23.45 0.60 -12.05
N GLY A 206 -24.56 0.84 -12.75
CA GLY A 206 -24.82 2.13 -13.39
C GLY A 206 -23.84 2.41 -14.53
N ASP A 207 -23.18 3.56 -14.48
CA ASP A 207 -22.15 4.02 -15.42
C ASP A 207 -20.73 3.76 -14.91
N THR A 208 -20.58 3.02 -13.81
CA THR A 208 -19.30 2.68 -13.19
C THR A 208 -18.97 1.21 -13.42
N LEU A 209 -17.69 0.95 -13.70
CA LEU A 209 -17.13 -0.37 -13.95
C LEU A 209 -16.00 -0.65 -12.96
N VAL A 210 -15.95 -1.88 -12.47
CA VAL A 210 -14.76 -2.44 -11.82
C VAL A 210 -14.23 -3.55 -12.70
N ASP A 211 -12.97 -3.44 -13.12
CA ASP A 211 -12.22 -4.52 -13.74
C ASP A 211 -11.48 -5.29 -12.64
N PHE A 212 -11.59 -6.61 -12.68
CA PHE A 212 -10.92 -7.53 -11.78
C PHE A 212 -10.12 -8.54 -12.60
N ASP A 213 -8.81 -8.34 -12.66
CA ASP A 213 -7.86 -9.25 -13.28
C ASP A 213 -7.28 -10.19 -12.22
N PHE A 214 -7.13 -11.45 -12.58
CA PHE A 214 -6.63 -12.47 -11.69
C PHE A 214 -5.75 -13.48 -12.42
N GLU A 215 -4.67 -13.89 -11.76
CA GLU A 215 -3.83 -15.02 -12.12
C GLU A 215 -3.63 -15.90 -10.88
N LEU A 216 -4.42 -16.98 -10.79
CA LEU A 216 -4.48 -17.85 -9.63
C LEU A 216 -4.17 -19.31 -10.00
N LYS A 217 -3.39 -19.97 -9.15
CA LYS A 217 -2.99 -21.37 -9.30
C LYS A 217 -4.04 -22.31 -8.75
N ALA A 218 -4.22 -23.44 -9.45
CA ALA A 218 -5.21 -24.46 -9.13
C ALA A 218 -5.12 -25.01 -7.70
N ASP A 219 -3.89 -25.30 -7.26
CA ASP A 219 -3.56 -25.93 -5.98
C ASP A 219 -3.43 -24.90 -4.83
N LYS A 220 -3.72 -23.63 -5.10
CA LYS A 220 -3.60 -22.51 -4.17
C LYS A 220 -4.93 -21.76 -4.06
N ASN A 221 -5.05 -20.61 -4.73
CA ASN A 221 -6.13 -19.65 -4.47
C ASN A 221 -7.27 -19.69 -5.50
N ALA A 222 -7.15 -20.44 -6.61
CA ALA A 222 -8.16 -20.47 -7.68
C ALA A 222 -9.56 -20.87 -7.19
N ALA A 223 -9.65 -21.72 -6.15
CA ALA A 223 -10.93 -22.13 -5.56
C ALA A 223 -11.70 -20.98 -4.87
N LYS A 224 -11.04 -19.86 -4.56
CA LYS A 224 -11.62 -18.70 -3.87
C LYS A 224 -12.19 -17.64 -4.83
N LEU A 225 -12.08 -17.85 -6.14
CA LEU A 225 -12.46 -16.84 -7.15
C LEU A 225 -13.92 -16.39 -7.04
N GLN A 226 -14.83 -17.31 -6.73
CA GLN A 226 -16.25 -16.96 -6.56
C GLN A 226 -16.47 -16.09 -5.31
N ASP A 227 -15.79 -16.41 -4.20
CA ASP A 227 -15.88 -15.62 -2.97
C ASP A 227 -15.23 -14.25 -3.13
N LEU A 228 -14.11 -14.16 -3.86
CA LEU A 228 -13.49 -12.90 -4.27
C LEU A 228 -14.46 -12.05 -5.08
N GLY A 229 -15.02 -12.59 -6.17
CA GLY A 229 -15.96 -11.86 -7.02
C GLY A 229 -17.20 -11.37 -6.25
N LYS A 230 -17.73 -12.20 -5.35
CA LYS A 230 -18.83 -11.81 -4.46
C LYS A 230 -18.42 -10.65 -3.54
N LYS A 231 -17.25 -10.74 -2.92
CA LYS A 231 -16.77 -9.75 -1.96
C LYS A 231 -16.48 -8.39 -2.62
N ILE A 232 -15.86 -8.41 -3.79
CA ILE A 232 -15.64 -7.23 -4.65
C ILE A 232 -17.00 -6.58 -4.99
N ALA A 233 -17.99 -7.38 -5.39
CA ALA A 233 -19.32 -6.87 -5.71
C ALA A 233 -20.03 -6.22 -4.50
N GLU A 234 -19.96 -6.83 -3.32
CA GLU A 234 -20.52 -6.28 -2.08
C GLU A 234 -19.87 -4.94 -1.71
N ASN A 235 -18.54 -4.87 -1.75
CA ASN A 235 -17.79 -3.65 -1.47
C ASN A 235 -18.04 -2.58 -2.53
N PHE A 236 -18.10 -2.95 -3.82
CA PHE A 236 -18.41 -2.04 -4.91
C PHE A 236 -19.79 -1.39 -4.73
N ALA A 237 -20.82 -2.18 -4.43
CA ALA A 237 -22.16 -1.67 -4.13
C ALA A 237 -22.15 -0.70 -2.93
N LYS A 238 -21.35 -1.02 -1.89
CA LYS A 238 -21.19 -0.14 -0.73
C LYS A 238 -20.52 1.19 -1.10
N GLN A 239 -19.45 1.15 -1.89
CA GLN A 239 -18.71 2.35 -2.30
C GLN A 239 -19.51 3.24 -3.26
N VAL A 240 -20.35 2.67 -4.13
CA VAL A 240 -21.28 3.48 -4.95
C VAL A 240 -22.29 4.23 -4.09
N ASN A 241 -22.81 3.61 -3.03
CA ASN A 241 -23.82 4.22 -2.16
C ASN A 241 -23.22 5.17 -1.11
N SER A 242 -21.99 4.95 -0.69
CA SER A 242 -21.29 5.77 0.30
C SER A 242 -19.80 5.82 -0.01
N PRO A 243 -19.41 6.63 -1.03
CA PRO A 243 -18.02 6.77 -1.43
C PRO A 243 -17.14 7.26 -0.27
N ALA A 244 -15.93 6.72 -0.19
CA ALA A 244 -14.93 7.05 0.80
C ALA A 244 -13.60 7.42 0.14
N GLY A 245 -12.75 8.14 0.86
CA GLY A 245 -11.37 8.39 0.42
C GLY A 245 -10.55 7.10 0.46
N ALA A 246 -9.34 7.14 -0.10
CA ALA A 246 -8.44 6.00 0.01
C ALA A 246 -8.16 5.70 1.49
N ASN A 247 -8.25 4.43 1.89
CA ASN A 247 -7.93 4.02 3.26
C ASN A 247 -6.54 4.53 3.66
N ILE A 248 -6.33 4.84 4.93
CA ILE A 248 -5.00 5.21 5.45
C ILE A 248 -4.25 3.93 5.77
N ILE A 249 -2.99 3.82 5.34
CA ILE A 249 -2.18 2.64 5.61
C ILE A 249 -1.58 2.73 7.01
N GLY A 250 -2.07 1.86 7.89
CA GLY A 250 -1.50 1.61 9.20
C GLY A 250 -0.78 0.27 9.27
N TYR A 251 -0.14 0.05 10.42
CA TYR A 251 0.60 -1.17 10.72
C TYR A 251 0.16 -1.67 12.10
N ASP A 252 -0.29 -2.92 12.18
CA ASP A 252 -0.77 -3.53 13.43
C ASP A 252 0.23 -4.55 13.94
N SER A 253 1.49 -4.15 14.13
CA SER A 253 2.60 -5.06 14.39
C SER A 253 3.14 -4.93 15.80
N ALA A 254 3.29 -6.05 16.51
CA ALA A 254 4.07 -6.06 17.75
C ALA A 254 5.58 -5.84 17.50
N ALA A 255 6.07 -6.13 16.29
CA ALA A 255 7.44 -5.82 15.87
C ALA A 255 7.63 -4.31 15.56
N PHE A 256 6.54 -3.59 15.32
CA PHE A 256 6.54 -2.16 15.05
C PHE A 256 5.33 -1.44 15.69
N PRO A 257 5.38 -1.14 17.01
CA PRO A 257 4.23 -0.59 17.74
C PRO A 257 4.04 0.92 17.58
N LYS A 258 4.89 1.62 16.82
CA LYS A 258 4.83 3.08 16.62
C LYS A 258 4.11 3.42 15.32
N SER A 259 3.61 4.66 15.21
CA SER A 259 2.99 5.12 13.96
C SER A 259 3.99 5.12 12.79
N VAL A 260 3.48 5.13 11.57
CA VAL A 260 4.27 5.11 10.34
C VAL A 260 3.97 6.37 9.55
N ALA A 261 5.01 7.02 9.03
CA ALA A 261 4.85 8.20 8.20
C ALA A 261 4.00 7.89 6.95
N GLN A 262 3.10 8.80 6.61
CA GLN A 262 2.29 8.74 5.39
C GLN A 262 2.92 9.69 4.36
N PRO A 263 3.73 9.21 3.39
CA PRO A 263 4.44 10.09 2.46
C PRO A 263 3.50 10.75 1.45
N CYS A 264 2.43 10.08 1.03
CA CYS A 264 1.57 10.60 -0.04
C CYS A 264 0.85 11.91 0.28
N PRO A 265 0.28 12.11 1.49
CA PRO A 265 -0.24 13.42 1.89
C PRO A 265 0.79 14.56 1.87
N MET A 266 2.09 14.26 1.91
CA MET A 266 3.15 15.27 1.82
C MET A 266 3.38 15.75 0.37
N LEU A 267 3.00 14.95 -0.64
CA LEU A 267 3.09 15.31 -2.06
C LEU A 267 1.94 16.24 -2.48
N THR A 268 1.82 17.39 -1.82
CA THR A 268 0.82 18.42 -2.14
C THR A 268 1.16 19.13 -3.46
N PRO A 269 0.16 19.73 -4.15
CA PRO A 269 0.41 20.46 -5.39
C PRO A 269 1.44 21.59 -5.24
N ASP A 270 1.51 22.28 -4.10
CA ASP A 270 2.48 23.36 -3.88
C ASP A 270 3.92 22.88 -3.65
N ALA A 271 4.11 21.61 -3.27
CA ALA A 271 5.43 20.97 -3.25
C ALA A 271 5.79 20.39 -4.64
N VAL A 272 4.83 19.77 -5.32
CA VAL A 272 5.06 18.99 -6.55
C VAL A 272 5.17 19.88 -7.78
N THR A 273 4.20 20.76 -8.03
CA THR A 273 4.10 21.58 -9.25
C THR A 273 5.39 22.37 -9.54
N PRO A 274 6.04 23.05 -8.58
CA PRO A 274 7.28 23.77 -8.84
C PRO A 274 8.44 22.86 -9.25
N ALA A 275 8.51 21.62 -8.74
CA ALA A 275 9.58 20.69 -9.04
C ALA A 275 9.40 20.04 -10.42
N ILE A 276 8.18 19.60 -10.75
CA ILE A 276 7.86 18.97 -12.04
C ILE A 276 7.62 20.00 -13.16
N GLY A 277 7.41 21.28 -12.82
CA GLY A 277 7.28 22.39 -13.77
C GLY A 277 5.92 22.50 -14.46
N THR A 278 4.91 21.77 -13.98
CA THR A 278 3.53 21.78 -14.50
C THR A 278 2.57 21.32 -13.40
N ASP A 279 1.27 21.46 -13.61
CA ASP A 279 0.25 21.11 -12.63
C ASP A 279 0.31 19.60 -12.30
N ALA A 280 0.42 19.30 -11.00
CA ALA A 280 0.37 17.93 -10.51
C ALA A 280 -0.98 17.28 -10.81
N SER A 281 -0.93 16.03 -11.28
CA SER A 281 -2.11 15.17 -11.44
C SER A 281 -2.80 14.97 -10.08
N PRO A 282 -4.14 14.80 -10.06
CA PRO A 282 -4.84 14.31 -8.88
C PRO A 282 -4.60 12.79 -8.64
N MET A 283 -3.87 12.09 -9.51
CA MET A 283 -3.48 10.70 -9.28
C MET A 283 -2.23 10.63 -8.39
N VAL A 284 -2.26 9.71 -7.42
CA VAL A 284 -1.15 9.36 -6.55
C VAL A 284 -0.92 7.86 -6.63
N ALA A 285 0.35 7.44 -6.71
CA ALA A 285 0.73 6.05 -6.56
C ALA A 285 1.41 5.85 -5.20
N GLU A 286 1.01 4.81 -4.47
CA GLU A 286 1.57 4.44 -3.18
C GLU A 286 1.89 2.95 -3.16
N SER A 287 3.06 2.62 -2.66
CA SER A 287 3.54 1.25 -2.50
C SER A 287 4.00 1.06 -1.05
N PRO A 288 3.14 0.52 -0.17
CA PRO A 288 3.51 0.22 1.20
C PRO A 288 4.31 -1.08 1.30
N GLY A 289 5.32 -1.12 2.18
CA GLY A 289 5.97 -2.36 2.58
C GLY A 289 4.97 -3.30 3.26
N THR A 290 4.85 -4.53 2.76
CA THR A 290 3.92 -5.55 3.27
C THR A 290 4.51 -6.38 4.40
N ALA A 291 5.70 -6.03 4.90
CA ALA A 291 6.34 -6.61 6.08
C ALA A 291 7.04 -5.53 6.92
N VAL A 292 7.31 -5.82 8.19
CA VAL A 292 8.29 -5.05 8.98
C VAL A 292 9.67 -5.57 8.61
N GLY A 293 10.53 -4.70 8.10
CA GLY A 293 11.92 -5.01 7.77
C GLY A 293 12.85 -4.90 8.95
N ASP A 294 14.04 -5.42 8.77
CA ASP A 294 15.18 -5.20 9.63
C ASP A 294 16.39 -4.73 8.82
N MET A 295 17.19 -3.85 9.41
CA MET A 295 18.38 -3.34 8.77
C MET A 295 19.51 -3.29 9.78
N ILE A 296 20.67 -3.83 9.38
CA ILE A 296 21.90 -3.76 10.16
C ILE A 296 22.62 -2.46 9.81
N MET A 297 22.69 -1.55 10.76
CA MET A 297 23.40 -0.28 10.60
C MET A 297 24.92 -0.47 10.76
N ALA A 298 25.71 0.55 10.44
CA ALA A 298 27.18 0.51 10.49
C ALA A 298 27.75 0.12 11.88
N ASN A 299 27.01 0.34 12.97
CA ASN A 299 27.35 -0.10 14.32
C ASN A 299 26.99 -1.57 14.61
N SER A 300 26.61 -2.34 13.58
CA SER A 300 26.11 -3.72 13.67
C SER A 300 24.85 -3.89 14.53
N THR A 301 24.13 -2.80 14.82
CA THR A 301 22.83 -2.86 15.50
C THR A 301 21.75 -3.04 14.45
N GLN A 302 20.87 -4.01 14.70
CA GLN A 302 19.71 -4.29 13.86
C GLN A 302 18.56 -3.40 14.29
N HIS A 303 17.93 -2.72 13.34
CA HIS A 303 16.77 -1.86 13.60
C HIS A 303 15.61 -2.24 12.69
N ASN A 304 14.44 -2.37 13.28
CA ASN A 304 13.20 -2.54 12.54
C ASN A 304 12.80 -1.24 11.83
N TYR A 305 12.27 -1.38 10.63
CA TYR A 305 11.71 -0.28 9.88
C TYR A 305 10.46 -0.69 9.12
N VAL A 306 9.71 0.33 8.72
CA VAL A 306 8.63 0.23 7.76
C VAL A 306 8.88 1.25 6.66
N GLN A 307 8.77 0.81 5.41
CA GLN A 307 8.92 1.67 4.24
C GLN A 307 7.57 1.89 3.54
N ILE A 308 7.32 3.11 3.07
CA ILE A 308 6.26 3.40 2.10
C ILE A 308 6.87 4.28 1.02
N ASP A 309 6.64 3.91 -0.24
CA ASP A 309 6.99 4.74 -1.39
C ASP A 309 5.75 5.44 -1.92
N CYS A 310 5.90 6.70 -2.29
CA CYS A 310 4.85 7.47 -2.94
C CYS A 310 5.36 8.20 -4.17
N GLU A 311 4.51 8.31 -5.18
CA GLU A 311 4.77 9.05 -6.39
C GLU A 311 3.60 9.97 -6.73
N ARG A 312 3.94 11.18 -7.20
CA ARG A 312 2.97 12.08 -7.83
C ARG A 312 3.62 12.83 -8.98
N GLY A 313 3.03 12.72 -10.17
CA GLY A 313 3.55 13.33 -11.38
C GLY A 313 2.48 13.99 -12.24
N THR A 314 2.66 13.91 -13.56
CA THR A 314 1.83 14.60 -14.55
C THR A 314 0.63 13.80 -15.09
N GLY A 315 0.54 12.50 -14.79
CA GLY A 315 -0.55 11.63 -15.27
C GLY A 315 -0.51 11.31 -16.77
N HIS A 316 0.64 10.84 -17.29
CA HIS A 316 0.84 10.61 -18.74
C HIS A 316 0.37 9.22 -19.23
N ASP A 317 -0.28 9.18 -20.41
CA ASP A 317 -0.99 8.02 -20.98
C ASP A 317 -0.17 6.72 -21.19
N ASN A 318 1.17 6.78 -21.30
CA ASN A 318 2.00 5.63 -21.68
C ASN A 318 2.59 4.85 -20.49
N GLY A 319 2.05 5.05 -19.28
CA GLY A 319 2.50 4.31 -18.11
C GLY A 319 3.77 4.82 -17.44
N ILE A 320 4.29 5.94 -17.92
CA ILE A 320 5.45 6.59 -17.35
C ILE A 320 5.10 8.06 -17.24
N ASP A 321 4.93 8.53 -16.00
CA ASP A 321 4.90 9.96 -15.75
C ASP A 321 6.24 10.55 -16.16
N ARG A 322 6.25 11.28 -17.29
CA ARG A 322 7.50 11.82 -17.87
C ARG A 322 8.30 12.62 -16.85
N ARG A 323 7.60 13.27 -15.91
CA ARG A 323 8.16 13.87 -14.71
C ARG A 323 7.29 13.54 -13.49
N ALA A 324 7.90 13.01 -12.43
CA ALA A 324 7.22 12.70 -11.18
C ALA A 324 8.13 12.89 -9.98
N LEU A 325 7.58 13.40 -8.87
CA LEU A 325 8.27 13.36 -7.59
C LEU A 325 8.01 12.03 -6.90
N HIS A 326 9.08 11.39 -6.47
CA HIS A 326 9.04 10.18 -5.65
C HIS A 326 9.52 10.51 -4.25
N LEU A 327 8.73 10.10 -3.26
CA LEU A 327 9.03 10.24 -1.84
C LEU A 327 8.94 8.87 -1.18
N THR A 328 10.09 8.34 -0.79
CA THR A 328 10.17 7.19 0.10
C THR A 328 10.23 7.67 1.54
N ALA A 329 9.37 7.12 2.40
CA ALA A 329 9.45 7.32 3.85
C ALA A 329 9.90 6.02 4.53
N LEU A 330 10.98 6.08 5.30
CA LEU A 330 11.41 5.04 6.22
C LEU A 330 11.05 5.47 7.64
N SER A 331 10.20 4.68 8.31
CA SER A 331 9.83 4.87 9.70
C SER A 331 10.61 3.92 10.58
N PHE A 332 11.33 4.46 11.56
CA PHE A 332 12.05 3.67 12.55
C PHE A 332 11.35 3.68 13.92
N LEU A 333 11.80 2.80 14.81
CA LEU A 333 11.37 2.78 16.20
C LEU A 333 12.08 3.83 17.06
N SER A 334 13.24 4.35 16.67
CA SER A 334 14.00 5.34 17.43
C SER A 334 14.59 6.46 16.55
N ASP A 335 14.81 7.63 17.16
CA ASP A 335 15.51 8.76 16.52
C ASP A 335 16.97 8.40 16.19
N ASP A 336 17.61 7.60 17.07
CA ASP A 336 18.98 7.15 16.87
C ASP A 336 19.13 6.20 15.67
N ALA A 337 18.16 5.31 15.43
CA ALA A 337 18.13 4.50 14.22
C ALA A 337 18.03 5.36 12.95
N ALA A 338 17.15 6.36 12.96
CA ALA A 338 17.00 7.28 11.83
C ALA A 338 18.26 8.14 11.58
N LYS A 339 18.90 8.63 12.64
CA LYS A 339 20.21 9.30 12.56
C LYS A 339 21.30 8.37 12.02
N GLY A 340 21.36 7.15 12.54
CA GLY A 340 22.27 6.11 12.09
C GLY A 340 22.12 5.83 10.60
N TYR A 341 20.88 5.77 10.10
CA TYR A 341 20.59 5.61 8.68
C TYR A 341 21.20 6.75 7.84
N VAL A 342 20.90 8.00 8.18
CA VAL A 342 21.41 9.18 7.46
C VAL A 342 22.94 9.23 7.49
N ALA A 343 23.55 8.91 8.63
CA ALA A 343 25.01 8.86 8.78
C ALA A 343 25.66 7.71 8.00
N SER A 344 24.95 6.59 7.83
CA SER A 344 25.42 5.41 7.09
C SER A 344 25.18 5.49 5.58
N ALA A 345 24.31 6.40 5.14
CA ALA A 345 24.06 6.63 3.72
C ALA A 345 25.41 6.94 3.03
N PRO A 346 25.72 6.28 1.90
CA PRO A 346 27.03 6.43 1.27
C PRO A 346 27.38 7.90 1.03
N ASN A 347 28.40 8.38 1.73
CA ASN A 347 29.09 9.63 1.39
C ASN A 347 29.90 9.37 0.12
N ASP A 348 29.25 9.45 -1.03
CA ASP A 348 29.84 9.37 -2.37
C ASP A 348 30.84 10.51 -2.70
N GLY A 349 31.21 11.32 -1.70
CA GLY A 349 32.07 12.49 -1.83
C GLY A 349 31.39 13.69 -2.49
N GLN A 350 30.08 13.62 -2.75
CA GLN A 350 29.32 14.69 -3.41
C GLN A 350 27.96 14.97 -2.73
N SER A 351 27.87 14.74 -1.42
CA SER A 351 26.76 15.20 -0.59
C SER A 351 26.98 16.63 -0.08
N VAL A 352 25.94 17.46 -0.11
CA VAL A 352 25.97 18.85 0.41
C VAL A 352 24.84 19.01 1.42
N PRO A 353 25.11 19.52 2.64
CA PRO A 353 24.06 19.76 3.63
C PRO A 353 22.96 20.70 3.11
N ALA A 354 21.72 20.42 3.48
CA ALA A 354 20.56 21.24 3.17
C ALA A 354 19.78 21.60 4.45
N GLN A 355 19.09 22.75 4.42
CA GLN A 355 18.28 23.23 5.55
C GLN A 355 16.84 22.70 5.42
N VAL A 356 16.66 21.41 5.72
CA VAL A 356 15.37 20.71 5.71
C VAL A 356 15.28 19.79 6.92
N GLY A 357 14.15 19.81 7.63
CA GLY A 357 13.94 18.94 8.79
C GLY A 357 14.97 19.17 9.90
N ASP A 358 15.38 18.07 10.54
CA ASP A 358 16.42 18.09 11.57
C ASP A 358 17.82 17.93 10.94
N GLU A 359 17.91 17.14 9.88
CA GLU A 359 19.12 16.88 9.08
C GLU A 359 18.71 16.66 7.62
N ALA A 360 19.48 17.20 6.67
CA ALA A 360 19.29 16.89 5.27
C ALA A 360 20.59 17.01 4.46
N GLN A 361 20.67 16.23 3.40
CA GLN A 361 21.75 16.26 2.43
C GLN A 361 21.22 16.08 1.01
N VAL A 362 21.72 16.93 0.11
CA VAL A 362 21.59 16.72 -1.34
C VAL A 362 22.67 15.74 -1.74
N ARG A 363 22.30 14.62 -2.35
CA ARG A 363 23.24 13.62 -2.87
C ARG A 363 23.25 13.70 -4.38
N SER A 364 24.43 13.82 -4.98
CA SER A 364 24.57 14.10 -6.41
C SER A 364 25.13 12.96 -7.25
N LYS A 365 25.47 11.83 -6.62
CA LYS A 365 25.72 10.53 -7.26
C LYS A 365 24.91 9.43 -6.57
N GLY A 366 24.77 8.30 -7.24
CA GLY A 366 23.99 7.14 -6.76
C GLY A 366 23.09 6.58 -7.86
N GLU A 367 22.15 5.70 -7.48
CA GLU A 367 21.23 5.03 -8.41
C GLU A 367 20.30 6.00 -9.15
N THR A 368 19.95 7.12 -8.51
CA THR A 368 18.96 8.08 -9.01
C THR A 368 19.54 9.43 -9.41
N ASN A 369 20.88 9.62 -9.47
CA ASN A 369 21.64 10.88 -9.59
C ASN A 369 20.84 12.14 -9.14
N GLY A 370 21.18 12.76 -8.01
CA GLY A 370 20.46 13.96 -7.56
C GLY A 370 19.19 13.64 -6.77
N GLU A 371 19.34 13.45 -5.47
CA GLU A 371 18.25 13.25 -4.51
C GLU A 371 18.44 14.13 -3.26
N VAL A 372 17.37 14.31 -2.48
CA VAL A 372 17.43 14.91 -1.14
C VAL A 372 17.05 13.85 -0.13
N LEU A 373 18.02 13.47 0.71
CA LEU A 373 17.78 12.65 1.90
C LEU A 373 17.59 13.61 3.07
N PHE A 374 16.45 13.53 3.76
CA PHE A 374 16.17 14.39 4.92
C PHE A 374 15.49 13.62 6.05
N ARG A 375 15.64 14.11 7.28
CA ARG A 375 15.17 13.46 8.50
C ARG A 375 14.31 14.40 9.32
N LYS A 376 13.29 13.83 9.96
CA LYS A 376 12.53 14.48 11.02
C LYS A 376 12.24 13.46 12.12
N GLY A 377 12.85 13.62 13.30
CA GLY A 377 12.80 12.64 14.38
C GLY A 377 13.22 11.24 13.89
N ARG A 378 12.35 10.26 14.15
CA ARG A 378 12.51 8.84 13.77
C ARG A 378 12.18 8.52 12.31
N PHE A 379 11.91 9.51 11.48
CA PHE A 379 11.51 9.33 10.09
C PHE A 379 12.61 9.85 9.16
N VAL A 380 12.94 9.05 8.16
CA VAL A 380 13.85 9.42 7.08
C VAL A 380 13.07 9.43 5.77
N PHE A 381 13.34 10.43 4.95
CA PHE A 381 12.69 10.62 3.66
C PHE A 381 13.75 10.71 2.56
N LYS A 382 13.51 10.00 1.46
CA LYS A 382 14.26 10.14 0.22
C LYS A 382 13.36 10.76 -0.82
N LEU A 383 13.76 11.92 -1.33
CA LEU A 383 13.04 12.63 -2.37
C LEU A 383 13.90 12.69 -3.62
N TYR A 384 13.36 12.21 -4.74
CA TYR A 384 13.97 12.39 -6.05
C TYR A 384 12.93 12.76 -7.11
N LEU A 385 13.41 13.32 -8.22
CA LEU A 385 12.59 13.65 -9.38
C LEU A 385 12.92 12.65 -10.49
N ALA A 386 11.96 11.80 -10.86
CA ALA A 386 12.04 11.06 -12.10
C ALA A 386 11.80 12.03 -13.26
N ASP A 387 12.72 12.06 -14.23
CA ASP A 387 12.58 12.83 -15.48
C ASP A 387 13.01 11.94 -16.65
N HIS A 388 12.12 11.03 -17.04
CA HIS A 388 12.43 9.99 -18.02
C HIS A 388 12.76 10.53 -19.42
N SER A 389 12.44 11.80 -19.70
CA SER A 389 12.70 12.44 -20.99
C SER A 389 14.03 13.20 -21.02
N ALA A 390 14.35 13.95 -19.96
CA ALA A 390 15.53 14.80 -19.94
C ALA A 390 16.70 14.22 -19.15
N ALA A 391 16.43 13.33 -18.18
CA ALA A 391 17.42 12.85 -17.23
C ALA A 391 17.07 11.41 -16.77
N PRO A 392 17.16 10.40 -17.67
CA PRO A 392 16.70 9.03 -17.38
C PRO A 392 17.48 8.34 -16.26
N ASN A 393 18.66 8.86 -15.91
CA ASN A 393 19.49 8.36 -14.82
C ASN A 393 19.42 9.26 -13.57
N GLY A 394 18.53 10.27 -13.54
CA GLY A 394 18.48 11.28 -12.48
C GLY A 394 18.98 12.67 -12.85
N ILE A 395 18.62 13.67 -12.03
CA ILE A 395 18.97 15.08 -12.19
C ILE A 395 20.35 15.45 -11.62
N SER A 396 20.87 16.64 -11.93
CA SER A 396 22.14 17.06 -11.32
C SER A 396 21.97 17.39 -9.82
N GLY A 397 23.05 17.37 -9.03
CA GLY A 397 23.01 17.86 -7.64
C GLY A 397 22.60 19.34 -7.51
N ALA A 398 22.95 20.16 -8.50
CA ALA A 398 22.51 21.55 -8.56
C ALA A 398 21.00 21.66 -8.81
N ASP A 399 20.45 20.83 -9.70
CA ASP A 399 19.00 20.74 -9.92
C ASP A 399 18.26 20.17 -8.72
N ALA A 400 18.82 19.15 -8.04
CA ALA A 400 18.28 18.64 -6.79
C ALA A 400 18.23 19.74 -5.72
N THR A 401 19.30 20.52 -5.57
CA THR A 401 19.32 21.67 -4.67
C THR A 401 18.23 22.69 -5.03
N ARG A 402 18.08 23.00 -6.32
CA ARG A 402 17.16 24.04 -6.80
C ARG A 402 15.69 23.62 -6.76
N LEU A 403 15.39 22.36 -7.10
CA LEU A 403 14.03 21.84 -7.27
C LEU A 403 13.53 21.08 -6.05
N LEU A 404 14.37 20.23 -5.46
CA LEU A 404 13.94 19.28 -4.43
C LEU A 404 14.05 19.84 -3.01
N VAL A 405 15.02 20.70 -2.70
CA VAL A 405 15.14 21.29 -1.35
C VAL A 405 13.91 22.15 -1.01
N PRO A 406 13.42 23.05 -1.88
CA PRO A 406 12.19 23.79 -1.59
C PRO A 406 10.96 22.87 -1.45
N ALA A 407 10.85 21.84 -2.30
CA ALA A 407 9.77 20.85 -2.21
C ALA A 407 9.82 20.10 -0.87
N ALA A 408 10.99 19.64 -0.43
CA ALA A 408 11.18 18.97 0.84
C ALA A 408 10.83 19.87 2.05
N GLN A 409 11.11 21.18 1.98
CA GLN A 409 10.69 22.15 3.01
C GLN A 409 9.17 22.25 3.12
N LYS A 410 8.45 22.24 1.98
CA LYS A 410 6.99 22.20 1.94
C LYS A 410 6.44 20.90 2.53
N MET A 411 7.01 19.76 2.11
CA MET A 411 6.64 18.44 2.61
C MET A 411 6.79 18.32 4.13
N ILE A 412 7.93 18.76 4.69
CA ILE A 412 8.14 18.75 6.15
C ILE A 412 7.18 19.68 6.89
N SER A 413 6.80 20.81 6.29
CA SER A 413 5.83 21.72 6.91
C SER A 413 4.42 21.11 6.98
N ALA A 414 4.09 20.22 6.04
CA ALA A 414 2.85 19.45 6.01
C ALA A 414 2.92 18.13 6.81
N PHE A 415 4.12 17.73 7.25
CA PHE A 415 4.31 16.50 8.01
C PHE A 415 3.84 16.69 9.46
N HIS A 416 2.83 15.91 9.83
CA HIS A 416 2.38 15.77 11.19
C HIS A 416 2.58 14.34 11.63
N GLU A 417 3.21 14.14 12.79
CA GLU A 417 3.23 12.83 13.43
C GLU A 417 1.78 12.50 13.81
N GLN A 418 1.21 11.51 13.10
CA GLN A 418 -0.13 10.99 13.39
C GLN A 418 -0.07 9.95 14.51
#